data_AF-A0A634Y4Q5-F1
#
_entry.id   AF-A0A634Y4Q5-F1
#
_cell.length_a   1.000
_cell.length_b   1.000
_cell.length_c   1.000
_cell.angle_alpha   90.00
_cell.angle_beta   90.00
_cell.angle_gamma   90.00
#
_symmetry.space_group_name_H-M   'P 1'
#
loop_
_entity.id
_entity.type
_entity.pdbx_description
1 polymer ?
#
loop_
_entity_poly.entity_id
_entity_poly.type
_entity_poly.pdbx_seq_one_letter_code
_entity_poly.pdbx_strand_id
1 'polypeptide(L)'
;MKKITLSSICMAMIIASATTQAATQLGNTAEVSAPVTIGATNTTSATWVQADSFGNSTTLTNNQPIGRLEIVATGAHDGLFISGQGARINGSNQVTVPFYSEDGRVGFSGTLNNDWTHVNAGSFAGKPGWQKLSTEENTTVNVLTAGYSGVAVAPGTYTATFEVRQYQR
;
A
#
# COMPACT_ATOMS: atom_id res chain seq x y z
N MET A 1 69.62 78.73 -10.21
CA MET A 1 70.10 77.42 -10.73
C MET A 1 69.21 77.10 -11.92
N LYS A 2 69.71 77.27 -13.15
CA LYS A 2 70.41 76.30 -14.02
C LYS A 2 69.45 75.39 -14.81
N LYS A 3 69.57 75.58 -16.14
CA LYS A 3 69.16 74.79 -17.31
C LYS A 3 69.13 73.27 -17.10
N ILE A 4 68.30 72.55 -17.89
CA ILE A 4 68.73 71.67 -19.01
C ILE A 4 67.54 70.83 -19.54
N THR A 5 67.46 70.83 -20.87
CA THR A 5 66.77 69.98 -21.84
C THR A 5 66.83 68.46 -21.57
N LEU A 6 65.86 67.67 -22.06
CA LEU A 6 66.06 66.68 -23.15
C LEU A 6 64.79 65.86 -23.45
N SER A 7 64.74 65.34 -24.68
CA SER A 7 63.65 64.62 -25.31
C SER A 7 63.78 63.09 -25.23
N SER A 8 62.66 62.40 -25.51
CA SER A 8 62.51 61.13 -26.23
C SER A 8 63.07 59.82 -25.65
N ILE A 9 62.18 58.90 -25.25
CA ILE A 9 62.31 57.46 -25.53
C ILE A 9 60.94 56.94 -26.02
N CYS A 10 60.89 56.54 -27.28
CA CYS A 10 59.83 55.70 -27.83
C CYS A 10 59.99 54.28 -27.28
N MET A 11 58.92 53.70 -26.74
CA MET A 11 58.76 52.24 -26.69
C MET A 11 57.47 51.92 -27.43
N ALA A 12 57.61 51.54 -28.70
CA ALA A 12 56.53 50.96 -29.46
C ALA A 12 56.18 49.60 -28.84
N MET A 13 54.93 49.38 -28.48
CA MET A 13 54.41 48.03 -28.28
C MET A 13 53.11 47.91 -29.08
N ILE A 14 53.26 47.33 -30.27
CA ILE A 14 52.17 46.78 -31.06
C ILE A 14 51.66 45.58 -30.26
N ILE A 15 50.42 45.62 -29.80
CA ILE A 15 49.65 44.39 -29.57
C ILE A 15 48.31 44.59 -30.26
N ALA A 16 48.02 43.62 -31.13
CA ALA A 16 47.02 43.60 -32.15
C ALA A 16 45.61 43.99 -31.67
N SER A 17 44.91 44.73 -32.52
CA SER A 17 43.45 44.78 -32.56
C SER A 17 42.91 43.39 -32.91
N ALA A 18 42.80 42.50 -31.92
CA ALA A 18 41.85 41.41 -31.98
C ALA A 18 40.55 41.95 -31.41
N THR A 19 39.56 42.15 -32.27
CA THR A 19 38.18 42.39 -31.90
C THR A 19 37.78 41.37 -30.84
N THR A 20 37.65 41.78 -29.58
CA THR A 20 36.93 40.97 -28.61
C THR A 20 35.50 40.92 -29.11
N GLN A 21 35.09 39.75 -29.61
CA GLN A 21 33.68 39.41 -29.70
C GLN A 21 33.08 39.77 -28.34
N ALA A 22 32.06 40.62 -28.33
CA ALA A 22 31.23 40.81 -27.17
C ALA A 22 30.63 39.44 -26.85
N ALA A 23 31.29 38.70 -25.97
CA ALA A 23 30.66 37.58 -25.31
C ALA A 23 29.48 38.19 -24.57
N THR A 24 28.26 37.94 -25.06
CA THR A 24 27.06 38.22 -24.29
C THR A 24 27.25 37.46 -22.98
N GLN A 25 27.62 38.17 -21.93
CA GLN A 25 27.92 37.56 -20.65
C GLN A 25 26.59 37.06 -20.13
N LEU A 26 26.35 35.75 -20.24
CA LEU A 26 25.23 35.13 -19.55
C LEU A 26 25.43 35.42 -18.06
N GLY A 27 24.43 36.08 -17.46
CA GLY A 27 24.40 36.38 -16.04
C GLY A 27 24.16 35.12 -15.20
N ASN A 28 23.82 35.31 -13.94
CA ASN A 28 23.55 34.18 -13.04
C ASN A 28 22.31 33.40 -13.52
N THR A 29 22.48 32.11 -13.77
CA THR A 29 21.38 31.17 -14.02
C THR A 29 20.85 30.65 -12.68
N ALA A 30 19.54 30.73 -12.49
CA ALA A 30 18.85 30.06 -11.40
C ALA A 30 18.12 28.83 -11.97
N GLU A 31 18.54 27.64 -11.55
CA GLU A 31 17.81 26.40 -11.84
C GLU A 31 16.82 26.13 -10.71
N VAL A 32 15.54 26.00 -11.07
CA VAL A 32 14.45 25.76 -10.13
C VAL A 32 13.80 24.42 -10.47
N SER A 33 13.82 23.49 -9.53
CA SER A 33 13.01 22.27 -9.61
C SER A 33 11.58 22.59 -9.19
N ALA A 34 10.61 22.35 -10.08
CA ALA A 34 9.18 22.55 -9.82
C ALA A 34 8.45 21.19 -9.76
N PRO A 35 8.49 20.48 -8.61
CA PRO A 35 7.79 19.21 -8.48
C PRO A 35 6.27 19.43 -8.53
N VAL A 36 5.58 18.62 -9.32
CA VAL A 36 4.11 18.55 -9.37
C VAL A 36 3.69 17.19 -8.85
N THR A 37 2.82 17.17 -7.83
CA THR A 37 2.22 15.94 -7.30
C THR A 37 0.79 15.83 -7.79
N ILE A 38 0.49 14.76 -8.54
CA ILE A 38 -0.88 14.37 -8.88
C ILE A 38 -1.25 13.21 -7.98
N GLY A 39 -2.17 13.43 -7.04
CA GLY A 39 -2.71 12.35 -6.22
C GLY A 39 -3.70 11.51 -7.01
N ALA A 40 -3.51 10.19 -7.04
CA ALA A 40 -4.58 9.28 -7.43
C ALA A 40 -5.62 9.22 -6.31
N THR A 41 -6.91 9.24 -6.63
CA THR A 41 -7.94 8.87 -5.66
C THR A 41 -7.78 7.38 -5.39
N ASN A 42 -7.11 7.03 -4.29
CA ASN A 42 -7.00 5.65 -3.85
C ASN A 42 -8.40 5.15 -3.51
N THR A 43 -8.85 4.08 -4.18
CA THR A 43 -10.12 3.43 -3.85
C THR A 43 -9.89 1.98 -3.52
N THR A 44 -10.58 1.50 -2.49
CA THR A 44 -10.60 0.09 -2.11
C THR A 44 -12.04 -0.37 -2.06
N SER A 45 -12.35 -1.44 -2.78
CA SER A 45 -13.63 -2.13 -2.72
C SER A 45 -13.43 -3.63 -2.61
N ALA A 46 -14.39 -4.34 -2.03
CA ALA A 46 -14.36 -5.78 -1.91
C ALA A 46 -15.76 -6.35 -2.15
N THR A 47 -15.83 -7.39 -2.97
CA THR A 47 -17.06 -8.15 -3.21
C THR A 47 -16.92 -9.53 -2.57
N TRP A 48 -17.93 -9.96 -1.83
CA TRP A 48 -17.98 -11.30 -1.28
C TRP A 48 -18.57 -12.28 -2.29
N VAL A 49 -17.91 -13.42 -2.49
CA VAL A 49 -18.45 -14.54 -3.26
C VAL A 49 -18.40 -15.81 -2.41
N GLN A 50 -19.57 -16.37 -2.10
CA GLN A 50 -19.69 -17.61 -1.36
C GLN A 50 -19.11 -18.79 -2.18
N ALA A 51 -18.49 -19.75 -1.50
CA ALA A 51 -18.04 -20.98 -2.13
C ALA A 51 -19.23 -21.93 -2.34
N ASP A 52 -19.37 -22.45 -3.57
CA ASP A 52 -20.45 -23.38 -3.94
C ASP A 52 -20.51 -24.63 -3.06
N SER A 53 -19.37 -25.04 -2.50
CA SER A 53 -19.25 -26.22 -1.64
C SER A 53 -19.66 -25.99 -0.19
N PHE A 54 -19.73 -24.75 0.29
CA PHE A 54 -19.94 -24.48 1.72
C PHE A 54 -21.38 -24.75 2.18
N GLY A 55 -22.37 -24.39 1.35
CA GLY A 55 -23.79 -24.50 1.70
C GLY A 55 -24.37 -25.93 1.72
N ASN A 56 -23.58 -26.94 1.35
CA ASN A 56 -24.05 -28.31 1.16
C ASN A 56 -23.80 -29.22 2.39
N SER A 57 -23.23 -28.69 3.47
CA SER A 57 -22.90 -29.46 4.67
C SER A 57 -23.22 -28.66 5.93
N THR A 58 -23.92 -29.28 6.89
CA THR A 58 -24.07 -28.76 8.25
C THR A 58 -22.91 -29.13 9.16
N THR A 59 -21.91 -29.85 8.65
CA THR A 59 -20.73 -30.27 9.40
C THR A 59 -19.51 -29.54 8.87
N LEU A 60 -18.89 -28.73 9.72
CA LEU A 60 -17.69 -27.97 9.40
C LEU A 60 -16.43 -28.81 9.62
N THR A 61 -15.54 -28.78 8.63
CA THR A 61 -14.18 -29.30 8.72
C THR A 61 -13.18 -28.16 8.66
N ASN A 62 -11.93 -28.38 9.09
CA ASN A 62 -10.90 -27.34 9.10
C ASN A 62 -10.47 -27.03 7.66
N ASN A 63 -10.18 -25.76 7.37
CA ASN A 63 -9.77 -25.29 6.05
C ASN A 63 -10.81 -25.55 4.93
N GLN A 64 -12.08 -25.74 5.30
CA GLN A 64 -13.18 -25.81 4.35
C GLN A 64 -13.39 -24.41 3.73
N PRO A 65 -13.45 -24.28 2.40
CA PRO A 65 -13.75 -23.01 1.75
C PRO A 65 -15.14 -22.50 2.14
N ILE A 66 -15.21 -21.30 2.69
CA ILE A 66 -16.46 -20.57 2.99
C ILE A 66 -16.85 -19.69 1.80
N GLY A 67 -15.84 -19.03 1.22
CA GLY A 67 -15.99 -18.11 0.11
C GLY A 67 -14.68 -17.36 -0.14
N ARG A 68 -14.77 -16.25 -0.87
CA ARG A 68 -13.63 -15.40 -1.18
C ARG A 68 -14.03 -13.93 -1.21
N LEU A 69 -13.06 -13.07 -0.94
CA LEU A 69 -13.14 -11.64 -1.20
C LEU A 69 -12.44 -11.35 -2.54
N GLU A 70 -13.16 -10.70 -3.44
CA GLU A 70 -12.65 -10.14 -4.69
C GLU A 70 -12.44 -8.64 -4.47
N ILE A 71 -11.18 -8.24 -4.36
CA ILE A 71 -10.75 -6.90 -3.94
C ILE A 71 -10.25 -6.13 -5.15
N VAL A 72 -10.73 -4.89 -5.28
CA VAL A 72 -10.22 -3.90 -6.24
C VAL A 72 -9.60 -2.75 -5.46
N ALA A 73 -8.32 -2.50 -5.71
CA ALA A 73 -7.47 -1.56 -5.02
C ALA A 73 -6.77 -0.64 -6.04
N THR A 74 -7.42 0.47 -6.42
CA THR A 74 -6.85 1.41 -7.39
C THR A 74 -6.01 2.50 -6.71
N GLY A 75 -5.09 3.09 -7.45
CA GLY A 75 -4.20 4.16 -6.97
C GLY A 75 -2.91 3.63 -6.31
N ALA A 76 -2.07 4.55 -5.83
CA ALA A 76 -0.76 4.20 -5.29
C ALA A 76 -0.89 3.56 -3.90
N HIS A 77 -0.37 2.35 -3.72
CA HIS A 77 -0.33 1.63 -2.45
C HIS A 77 0.79 0.59 -2.48
N ASP A 78 1.29 0.19 -1.30
CA ASP A 78 2.34 -0.83 -1.15
C ASP A 78 1.78 -2.19 -0.70
N GLY A 79 0.53 -2.21 -0.23
CA GLY A 79 -0.13 -3.44 0.17
C GLY A 79 -1.56 -3.28 0.63
N LEU A 80 -2.11 -4.42 1.02
CA LEU A 80 -3.47 -4.57 1.52
C LEU A 80 -3.43 -5.11 2.95
N PHE A 81 -4.33 -4.58 3.78
CA PHE A 81 -4.62 -5.07 5.11
C PHE A 81 -6.09 -5.48 5.18
N ILE A 82 -6.36 -6.69 5.67
CA ILE A 82 -7.69 -7.24 5.87
C ILE A 82 -7.88 -7.53 7.35
N SER A 83 -9.03 -7.15 7.90
CA SER A 83 -9.48 -7.50 9.23
C SER A 83 -10.99 -7.77 9.19
N GLY A 84 -11.64 -7.83 10.35
CA GLY A 84 -13.08 -7.95 10.43
C GLY A 84 -13.62 -7.58 11.81
N GLN A 85 -14.93 -7.41 11.86
CA GLN A 85 -15.63 -7.20 13.13
C GLN A 85 -15.45 -8.43 14.02
N GLY A 86 -14.99 -8.21 15.26
CA GLY A 86 -14.71 -9.30 16.19
C GLY A 86 -13.44 -10.10 15.86
N ALA A 87 -12.58 -9.61 14.96
CA ALA A 87 -11.32 -10.24 14.64
C ALA A 87 -10.45 -10.45 15.88
N ARG A 88 -9.92 -11.67 16.04
CA ARG A 88 -9.12 -12.08 17.20
C ARG A 88 -8.07 -13.10 16.81
N ILE A 89 -7.05 -13.23 17.63
CA ILE A 89 -6.06 -14.29 17.53
C ILE A 89 -6.56 -15.46 18.39
N ASN A 90 -6.63 -16.66 17.81
CA ASN A 90 -6.99 -17.86 18.56
C ASN A 90 -5.76 -18.47 19.30
N GLY A 91 -5.97 -19.52 20.08
CA GLY A 91 -4.90 -20.19 20.83
C GLY A 91 -3.76 -20.80 19.98
N SER A 92 -3.97 -20.90 18.67
CA SER A 92 -2.98 -21.38 17.70
C SER A 92 -2.26 -20.25 16.96
N ASN A 93 -2.35 -19.02 17.47
CA ASN A 93 -1.77 -17.81 16.87
C ASN A 93 -2.27 -17.52 15.44
N GLN A 94 -3.50 -17.96 15.13
CA GLN A 94 -4.18 -17.68 13.87
C GLN A 94 -5.19 -16.57 14.07
N VAL A 95 -5.18 -15.59 13.15
CA VAL A 95 -6.22 -14.56 13.12
C VAL A 95 -7.51 -15.20 12.64
N THR A 96 -8.62 -14.85 13.28
CA THR A 96 -9.94 -15.39 12.97
C THR A 96 -10.98 -14.28 13.00
N VAL A 97 -11.98 -14.37 12.12
CA VAL A 97 -13.15 -13.50 12.08
C VAL A 97 -14.40 -14.33 12.35
N PRO A 98 -15.24 -13.97 13.34
CA PRO A 98 -16.47 -14.68 13.62
C PRO A 98 -17.54 -14.46 12.54
N PHE A 99 -18.25 -15.53 12.21
CA PHE A 99 -19.49 -15.52 11.44
C PHE A 99 -20.66 -15.62 12.44
N TYR A 100 -21.50 -14.60 12.45
CA TYR A 100 -22.61 -14.46 13.39
C TYR A 100 -23.91 -14.97 12.78
N SER A 101 -24.69 -15.71 13.55
CA SER A 101 -26.09 -16.01 13.21
C SER A 101 -26.94 -14.73 13.18
N GLU A 102 -28.16 -14.82 12.67
CA GLU A 102 -29.14 -13.73 12.70
C GLU A 102 -29.37 -13.19 14.13
N ASP A 103 -29.39 -14.06 15.14
CA ASP A 103 -29.49 -13.68 16.56
C ASP A 103 -28.21 -13.05 17.15
N GLY A 104 -27.17 -12.80 16.34
CA GLY A 104 -25.91 -12.19 16.78
C GLY A 104 -24.98 -13.13 17.57
N ARG A 105 -25.23 -14.44 17.58
CA ARG A 105 -24.36 -15.43 18.23
C ARG A 105 -23.26 -15.88 17.27
N VAL A 106 -22.05 -16.11 17.79
CA VAL A 106 -20.97 -16.69 16.97
C VAL A 106 -21.33 -18.12 16.63
N GLY A 107 -21.57 -18.41 15.34
CA GLY A 107 -21.82 -19.76 14.85
C GLY A 107 -20.50 -20.49 14.61
N PHE A 108 -19.63 -19.86 13.82
CA PHE A 108 -18.28 -20.36 13.55
C PHE A 108 -17.31 -19.21 13.28
N SER A 109 -16.04 -19.53 13.00
CA SER A 109 -15.01 -18.53 12.67
C SER A 109 -14.29 -18.90 11.38
N GLY A 110 -13.99 -17.89 10.58
CA GLY A 110 -13.18 -18.01 9.38
C GLY A 110 -11.77 -17.44 9.56
N THR A 111 -10.87 -17.84 8.67
CA THR A 111 -9.49 -17.36 8.51
C THR A 111 -9.20 -17.15 7.02
N LEU A 112 -8.17 -16.37 6.67
CA LEU A 112 -7.66 -16.34 5.30
C LEU A 112 -6.69 -17.50 5.04
N ASN A 113 -6.40 -17.77 3.77
CA ASN A 113 -5.36 -18.70 3.35
C ASN A 113 -3.95 -18.23 3.81
N ASN A 114 -3.01 -19.17 3.87
CA ASN A 114 -1.66 -18.97 4.41
C ASN A 114 -0.76 -18.03 3.60
N ASP A 115 -1.24 -17.48 2.48
CA ASP A 115 -0.46 -16.59 1.61
C ASP A 115 -0.41 -15.14 2.14
N TRP A 116 -1.13 -14.87 3.23
CA TRP A 116 -1.14 -13.56 3.90
C TRP A 116 -0.45 -13.63 5.25
N THR A 117 0.35 -12.60 5.56
CA THR A 117 1.04 -12.50 6.84
C THR A 117 0.05 -12.13 7.94
N HIS A 118 0.02 -12.92 9.02
CA HIS A 118 -0.78 -12.59 10.21
C HIS A 118 -0.21 -11.37 10.95
N VAL A 119 -1.08 -10.48 11.37
CA VAL A 119 -0.75 -9.23 12.03
C VAL A 119 -1.52 -9.17 13.34
N ASN A 120 -0.80 -8.99 14.45
CA ASN A 120 -1.41 -8.88 15.77
C ASN A 120 -1.99 -7.49 16.03
N ALA A 121 -2.91 -7.38 16.99
CA ALA A 121 -3.39 -6.09 17.46
C ALA A 121 -2.20 -5.25 17.98
N GLY A 122 -2.00 -4.07 17.40
CA GLY A 122 -0.97 -3.12 17.83
C GLY A 122 0.03 -2.69 16.75
N SER A 123 0.12 -3.36 15.61
CA SER A 123 1.15 -3.08 14.60
C SER A 123 0.70 -2.30 13.36
N PHE A 124 -0.57 -2.43 12.94
CA PHE A 124 -0.99 -1.85 11.64
C PHE A 124 -2.29 -1.05 11.68
N ALA A 125 -3.32 -1.52 12.39
CA ALA A 125 -4.64 -0.86 12.43
C ALA A 125 -5.34 -0.96 13.80
N GLY A 126 -4.60 -1.24 14.87
CA GLY A 126 -5.16 -1.42 16.22
C GLY A 126 -6.02 -2.67 16.42
N LYS A 127 -6.14 -3.53 15.40
CA LYS A 127 -6.88 -4.81 15.43
C LYS A 127 -6.05 -5.92 14.79
N PRO A 128 -6.28 -7.20 15.15
CA PRO A 128 -5.68 -8.32 14.45
C PRO A 128 -6.16 -8.39 13.00
N GLY A 129 -5.32 -8.89 12.10
CA GLY A 129 -5.66 -8.98 10.68
C GLY A 129 -4.60 -9.70 9.87
N TRP A 130 -4.67 -9.50 8.57
CA TRP A 130 -3.79 -10.07 7.56
C TRP A 130 -3.22 -8.95 6.70
N GLN A 131 -1.93 -9.03 6.39
CA GLN A 131 -1.30 -8.13 5.42
C GLN A 131 -0.69 -8.89 4.26
N LYS A 132 -0.73 -8.28 3.09
CA LYS A 132 -0.01 -8.71 1.89
C LYS A 132 0.62 -7.49 1.24
N LEU A 133 1.93 -7.56 1.02
CA LEU A 133 2.61 -6.61 0.15
C LEU A 133 2.19 -6.92 -1.29
N SER A 134 1.48 -5.99 -1.90
CA SER A 134 0.96 -6.10 -3.26
C SER A 134 0.59 -4.73 -3.76
N THR A 135 1.00 -4.43 -4.98
CA THR A 135 0.57 -3.25 -5.76
C THR A 135 -0.49 -3.63 -6.80
N GLU A 136 -0.94 -4.90 -6.80
CA GLU A 136 -1.93 -5.41 -7.74
C GLU A 136 -3.28 -4.73 -7.53
N GLU A 137 -3.85 -4.20 -8.62
CA GLU A 137 -5.18 -3.59 -8.58
C GLU A 137 -6.26 -4.60 -8.21
N ASN A 138 -6.12 -5.85 -8.67
CA ASN A 138 -7.11 -6.90 -8.44
C ASN A 138 -6.48 -8.01 -7.58
N THR A 139 -7.07 -8.28 -6.42
CA THR A 139 -6.62 -9.33 -5.51
C THR A 139 -7.79 -10.21 -5.11
N THR A 140 -7.63 -11.52 -5.22
CA THR A 140 -8.60 -12.49 -4.67
C THR A 140 -8.02 -13.19 -3.45
N VAL A 141 -8.80 -13.31 -2.39
CA VAL A 141 -8.40 -14.02 -1.17
C VAL A 141 -9.49 -14.95 -0.68
N ASN A 142 -9.12 -16.20 -0.39
CA ASN A 142 -10.05 -17.20 0.09
C ASN A 142 -10.24 -17.09 1.61
N VAL A 143 -11.48 -17.25 2.04
CA VAL A 143 -11.88 -17.36 3.44
C VAL A 143 -12.24 -18.82 3.72
N LEU A 144 -11.58 -19.39 4.71
CA LEU A 144 -11.66 -20.79 5.11
C LEU A 144 -12.17 -20.91 6.55
N THR A 145 -12.79 -22.02 6.91
CA THR A 145 -13.11 -22.33 8.31
C THR A 145 -11.83 -22.50 9.15
N ALA A 146 -11.87 -22.06 10.40
CA ALA A 146 -10.72 -22.07 11.31
C ALA A 146 -10.92 -22.98 12.53
N GLY A 147 -10.16 -24.07 12.62
CA GLY A 147 -10.05 -24.90 13.83
C GLY A 147 -11.20 -25.87 14.08
N TYR A 148 -12.00 -26.22 13.06
CA TYR A 148 -13.13 -27.14 13.19
C TYR A 148 -12.76 -28.57 12.78
N SER A 149 -13.24 -29.58 13.50
CA SER A 149 -13.09 -30.98 13.10
C SER A 149 -14.41 -31.71 13.32
N GLY A 150 -15.25 -31.76 12.29
CA GLY A 150 -16.53 -32.47 12.35
C GLY A 150 -17.59 -31.80 13.23
N VAL A 151 -17.56 -30.46 13.34
CA VAL A 151 -18.48 -29.73 14.21
C VAL A 151 -19.78 -29.45 13.47
N ALA A 152 -20.91 -29.88 14.04
CA ALA A 152 -22.22 -29.59 13.50
C ALA A 152 -22.63 -28.13 13.78
N VAL A 153 -23.17 -27.47 12.77
CA VAL A 153 -23.73 -26.12 12.82
C VAL A 153 -25.16 -26.18 12.29
N ALA A 154 -26.06 -25.45 12.94
CA ALA A 154 -27.46 -25.40 12.51
C ALA A 154 -27.58 -24.78 11.11
N PRO A 155 -28.54 -25.23 10.27
CA PRO A 155 -28.86 -24.54 9.03
C PRO A 155 -29.28 -23.09 9.31
N GLY A 156 -28.76 -22.14 8.53
CA GLY A 156 -29.08 -20.73 8.66
C GLY A 156 -28.09 -19.82 7.94
N THR A 157 -28.39 -18.53 7.94
CA THR A 157 -27.49 -17.50 7.42
C THR A 157 -26.52 -17.08 8.50
N TYR A 158 -25.23 -17.07 8.17
CA TYR A 158 -24.18 -16.56 9.03
C TYR A 158 -23.40 -15.47 8.32
N THR A 159 -23.23 -14.32 8.97
CA THR A 159 -22.62 -13.13 8.37
C THR A 159 -21.35 -12.74 9.11
N ALA A 160 -20.29 -12.46 8.35
CA ALA A 160 -19.08 -11.82 8.84
C ALA A 160 -18.91 -10.47 8.14
N THR A 161 -18.40 -9.49 8.86
CA THR A 161 -18.05 -8.17 8.31
C THR A 161 -16.54 -8.07 8.18
N PHE A 162 -16.04 -8.00 6.94
CA PHE A 162 -14.63 -7.80 6.65
C PHE A 162 -14.33 -6.31 6.44
N GLU A 163 -13.17 -5.88 6.93
CA GLU A 163 -12.62 -4.55 6.69
C GLU A 163 -11.39 -4.71 5.78
N VAL A 164 -11.39 -4.09 4.60
CA VAL A 164 -10.27 -4.12 3.64
C VAL A 164 -9.71 -2.72 3.47
N ARG A 165 -8.38 -2.58 3.54
CA ARG A 165 -7.69 -1.29 3.48
C ARG A 165 -6.44 -1.40 2.63
N GLN A 166 -6.18 -0.38 1.81
CA GLN A 166 -4.84 -0.13 1.26
C GLN A 166 -3.93 0.49 2.31
N TYR A 167 -2.62 0.33 2.11
CA TYR A 167 -1.62 1.05 2.87
C TYR A 167 -0.39 1.41 2.03
N GLN A 168 0.36 2.40 2.51
CA GLN A 168 1.66 2.80 1.99
C GLN A 168 2.73 2.69 3.10
N ARG A 169 3.99 2.50 2.72
CA ARG A 169 5.16 2.42 3.62
C ARG A 169 6.20 3.47 3.26
#